data_AF-A0A952CTG2-F1
#
_entry.id   AF-A0A952CTG2-F1
#
_cell.length_a   1.000
_cell.length_b   1.000
_cell.length_c   1.000
_cell.angle_alpha   90.00
_cell.angle_beta   90.00
_cell.angle_gamma   90.00
#
_symmetry.space_group_name_H-M   'P 1'
#
loop_
_entity.id
_entity.type
_entity.pdbx_description
1 polymer ?
#
loop_
_entity_poly.entity_id
_entity_poly.type
_entity_poly.pdbx_seq_one_letter_code
_entity_poly.pdbx_strand_id
1 'polypeptide(L)'
;MWCRELFDEIGYFPEYFSGIYGDDHYWSFKAVQKYPIYFLKDCLYYYRINPGSITNVLDDRRKLIAQDIIAELHRLVTNTGTDWLEQGKPEEGLAFEKQLFHNKPLMAKRYGMWAAKAVDKKNWTQAKDLLKKHFSQSKTDIDGYRTLIYYIRSRYLNKG
;
A
#
# COMPACT_ATOMS: atom_id res chain seq x y z
N MET A 1 -21.43 -4.05 -9.27
CA MET A 1 -20.87 -4.29 -10.62
C MET A 1 -20.99 -2.98 -11.38
N TRP A 2 -19.94 -2.57 -12.08
CA TRP A 2 -19.88 -1.29 -12.78
C TRP A 2 -20.38 -1.42 -14.23
N CYS A 3 -21.12 -0.43 -14.73
CA CYS A 3 -21.54 -0.37 -16.13
C CYS A 3 -20.59 0.52 -16.95
N ARG A 4 -20.68 0.45 -18.28
CA ARG A 4 -19.74 1.15 -19.18
C ARG A 4 -19.88 2.66 -19.08
N GLU A 5 -21.11 3.14 -18.98
CA GLU A 5 -21.47 4.55 -18.89
C GLU A 5 -20.79 5.22 -17.68
N LEU A 6 -20.61 4.47 -16.59
CA LEU A 6 -19.92 4.95 -15.41
C LEU A 6 -18.41 5.18 -15.67
N PHE A 7 -17.77 4.32 -16.45
CA PHE A 7 -16.36 4.52 -16.84
C PHE A 7 -16.20 5.69 -17.82
N ASP A 8 -17.16 5.87 -18.73
CA ASP A 8 -17.17 7.01 -19.66
C ASP A 8 -17.33 8.35 -18.90
N GLU A 9 -18.03 8.35 -17.75
CA GLU A 9 -18.19 9.55 -16.91
C GLU A 9 -17.04 9.77 -15.92
N ILE A 10 -16.62 8.74 -15.17
CA ILE A 10 -15.64 8.87 -14.07
C ILE A 10 -14.19 8.83 -14.59
N GLY A 11 -13.99 8.22 -15.76
CA GLY A 11 -12.70 7.86 -16.32
C GLY A 11 -12.29 6.42 -16.00
N TYR A 12 -11.16 6.00 -16.58
CA TYR A 12 -10.57 4.68 -16.35
C TYR A 12 -9.56 4.71 -15.18
N PHE A 13 -8.97 3.55 -14.87
CA PHE A 13 -7.95 3.47 -13.83
C PHE A 13 -6.69 4.27 -14.22
N PRO A 14 -6.17 5.11 -13.31
CA PRO A 14 -5.01 5.94 -13.60
C PRO A 14 -3.72 5.11 -13.67
N GLU A 15 -2.91 5.36 -14.71
CA GLU A 15 -1.60 4.72 -14.90
C GLU A 15 -0.60 5.01 -13.78
N TYR A 16 -0.84 6.06 -12.99
CA TYR A 16 0.01 6.44 -11.86
C TYR A 16 0.23 5.30 -10.85
N PHE A 17 -0.74 4.39 -10.70
CA PHE A 17 -0.64 3.21 -9.82
C PHE A 17 -0.15 1.95 -10.56
N SER A 18 0.28 2.04 -11.81
CA SER A 18 0.78 0.87 -12.55
C SER A 18 1.93 0.19 -11.81
N GLY A 19 1.84 -1.13 -11.65
CA GLY A 19 2.81 -1.95 -10.90
C GLY A 19 2.65 -1.90 -9.38
N ILE A 20 1.76 -1.05 -8.85
CA ILE A 20 1.37 -1.00 -7.44
C ILE A 20 -0.14 -1.19 -7.28
N TYR A 21 -0.61 -1.39 -6.05
CA TYR A 21 -2.04 -1.45 -5.76
C TYR A 21 -2.57 -0.04 -5.44
N GLY A 22 -3.88 0.17 -5.58
CA GLY A 22 -4.54 1.39 -5.10
C GLY A 22 -5.36 2.14 -6.14
N ASP A 23 -5.23 1.79 -7.42
CA ASP A 23 -6.07 2.27 -8.51
C ASP A 23 -7.56 1.99 -8.25
N ASP A 24 -7.87 0.77 -7.81
CA ASP A 24 -9.21 0.33 -7.44
C ASP A 24 -9.80 1.15 -6.29
N HIS A 25 -9.00 1.39 -5.24
CA HIS A 25 -9.38 2.21 -4.10
C HIS A 25 -9.66 3.66 -4.51
N TYR A 26 -8.73 4.26 -5.26
CA TYR A 26 -8.84 5.64 -5.73
C TYR A 26 -10.06 5.82 -6.63
N TRP A 27 -10.24 4.93 -7.62
CA TRP A 27 -11.36 5.00 -8.55
C TRP A 27 -12.70 4.78 -7.84
N SER A 28 -12.77 3.79 -6.93
CA SER A 28 -14.00 3.53 -6.17
C SER A 28 -14.39 4.71 -5.29
N PHE A 29 -13.40 5.41 -4.71
CA PHE A 29 -13.64 6.63 -3.95
C PHE A 29 -14.24 7.74 -4.82
N LYS A 30 -13.76 7.93 -6.05
CA LYS A 30 -14.36 8.88 -6.99
C LYS A 30 -15.78 8.50 -7.37
N ALA A 31 -16.02 7.23 -7.70
CA ALA A 31 -17.34 6.75 -8.09
C ALA A 31 -18.37 6.98 -6.96
N VAL A 32 -17.99 6.74 -5.69
CA VAL A 32 -18.92 6.90 -4.56
C VAL A 32 -19.28 8.34 -4.23
N GLN A 33 -18.48 9.32 -4.69
CA GLN A 33 -18.87 10.74 -4.55
C GLN A 33 -20.14 11.07 -5.32
N LYS A 34 -20.43 10.33 -6.40
CA LYS A 34 -21.61 10.56 -7.26
C LYS A 34 -22.69 9.50 -7.10
N TYR A 35 -22.31 8.26 -6.79
CA TYR A 35 -23.23 7.13 -6.78
C TYR A 35 -23.15 6.36 -5.46
N PRO A 36 -24.29 6.09 -4.79
CA PRO A 36 -24.28 5.26 -3.60
C PRO A 36 -23.84 3.84 -3.94
N ILE A 37 -22.94 3.28 -3.12
CA ILE A 37 -22.53 1.88 -3.23
C ILE A 37 -23.55 1.00 -2.49
N TYR A 38 -24.04 -0.03 -3.18
CA TYR A 38 -24.86 -1.08 -2.59
C TYR A 38 -24.05 -2.38 -2.45
N PHE A 39 -24.10 -2.99 -1.27
CA PHE A 39 -23.42 -4.26 -0.99
C PHE A 39 -24.38 -5.43 -1.13
N LEU A 40 -24.02 -6.38 -1.98
CA LEU A 40 -24.72 -7.66 -2.08
C LEU A 40 -24.40 -8.50 -0.84
N LYS A 41 -25.44 -9.09 -0.23
CA LYS A 41 -25.28 -9.91 0.99
C LYS A 41 -24.71 -11.29 0.69
N ASP A 42 -24.93 -11.78 -0.51
CA ASP A 42 -24.49 -13.10 -0.94
C ASP A 42 -23.02 -13.08 -1.37
N CYS A 43 -22.29 -14.13 -1.00
CA CYS A 43 -20.93 -14.35 -1.48
C CYS A 43 -20.98 -14.80 -2.95
N LEU A 44 -20.62 -13.91 -3.87
CA LEU A 44 -20.64 -14.21 -5.31
C LEU A 44 -19.43 -15.05 -5.78
N TYR A 45 -18.32 -14.99 -5.04
CA TYR A 45 -17.10 -15.69 -5.39
C TYR A 45 -16.18 -15.87 -4.19
N TYR A 46 -15.40 -16.95 -4.20
CA TYR A 46 -14.35 -17.20 -3.23
C TYR A 46 -13.00 -16.74 -3.80
N TYR A 47 -12.25 -15.99 -3.00
CA TYR A 47 -10.90 -15.57 -3.38
C TYR A 47 -9.91 -16.70 -3.13
N ARG A 48 -9.05 -17.00 -4.11
CA ARG A 48 -7.93 -17.93 -3.93
C ARG A 48 -6.73 -17.16 -3.42
N ILE A 49 -6.10 -17.64 -2.36
CA ILE A 49 -4.86 -17.04 -1.86
C ILE A 49 -3.77 -17.20 -2.92
N ASN A 50 -3.38 -16.10 -3.56
CA ASN A 50 -2.26 -16.05 -4.49
C ASN A 50 -1.03 -15.45 -3.78
N PRO A 51 0.05 -16.24 -3.56
CA PRO A 51 1.30 -15.73 -3.00
C PRO A 51 1.91 -14.59 -3.80
N GLY A 52 1.70 -14.58 -5.12
CA GLY A 52 2.17 -13.55 -6.07
C GLY A 52 1.22 -12.36 -6.24
N SER A 53 0.20 -12.21 -5.40
CA SER A 53 -0.69 -11.04 -5.47
C SER A 53 0.08 -9.74 -5.31
N ILE A 54 -0.33 -8.70 -6.03
CA ILE A 54 0.31 -7.38 -6.06
C ILE A 54 0.43 -6.74 -4.66
N THR A 55 -0.52 -7.02 -3.77
CA THR A 55 -0.54 -6.54 -2.37
C THR A 55 0.33 -7.37 -1.42
N ASN A 56 0.82 -8.52 -1.91
CA ASN A 56 1.56 -9.53 -1.15
C ASN A 56 3.06 -9.53 -1.46
N VAL A 57 3.49 -8.97 -2.57
CA VAL A 57 4.90 -8.90 -2.98
C VAL A 57 5.43 -7.47 -2.84
N LEU A 58 6.69 -7.35 -2.41
CA LEU A 58 7.43 -6.08 -2.35
C LEU A 58 8.57 -6.10 -3.36
N ASP A 59 8.19 -5.91 -4.62
CA ASP A 59 9.01 -5.78 -5.82
C ASP A 59 9.19 -4.30 -6.24
N ASP A 60 8.21 -3.44 -5.92
CA ASP A 60 8.28 -1.98 -6.08
C ASP A 60 8.28 -1.27 -4.70
N ARG A 61 9.22 -0.33 -4.52
CA ARG A 61 9.34 0.48 -3.29
C ARG A 61 8.11 1.37 -3.06
N ARG A 62 7.40 1.78 -4.11
CA ARG A 62 6.17 2.59 -4.01
C ARG A 62 5.05 1.86 -3.26
N LYS A 63 5.05 0.52 -3.23
CA LYS A 63 4.11 -0.29 -2.42
C LYS A 63 4.23 -0.05 -0.91
N LEU A 64 5.36 0.50 -0.43
CA LEU A 64 5.55 0.89 0.97
C LEU A 64 4.66 2.08 1.36
N ILE A 65 4.37 2.95 0.39
CA ILE A 65 3.71 4.25 0.60
C ILE A 65 2.39 4.39 -0.18
N ALA A 66 1.96 3.36 -0.92
CA ALA A 66 0.76 3.41 -1.75
C ALA A 66 -0.50 3.83 -0.96
N GLN A 67 -0.68 3.33 0.26
CA GLN A 67 -1.80 3.77 1.11
C GLN A 67 -1.72 5.24 1.52
N ASP A 68 -0.51 5.78 1.73
CA ASP A 68 -0.31 7.19 2.08
C ASP A 68 -0.66 8.09 0.89
N ILE A 69 -0.30 7.67 -0.33
CA ILE A 69 -0.70 8.34 -1.58
C ILE A 69 -2.23 8.35 -1.72
N ILE A 70 -2.89 7.20 -1.59
CA ILE A 70 -4.35 7.09 -1.72
C ILE A 70 -5.04 7.99 -0.70
N ALA A 71 -4.59 7.97 0.55
CA ALA A 71 -5.15 8.80 1.62
C ALA A 71 -5.03 10.30 1.30
N GLU A 72 -3.90 10.72 0.73
CA GLU A 72 -3.69 12.12 0.33
C GLU A 72 -4.58 12.53 -0.84
N LEU A 73 -4.72 11.68 -1.87
CA LEU A 73 -5.65 11.94 -2.97
C LEU A 73 -7.09 12.06 -2.48
N HIS A 74 -7.53 11.17 -1.58
CA HIS A 74 -8.85 11.26 -0.97
C HIS A 74 -9.02 12.57 -0.18
N ARG A 75 -7.99 12.98 0.58
CA ARG A 75 -7.99 14.24 1.33
C ARG A 75 -8.15 15.44 0.40
N LEU A 76 -7.45 15.45 -0.73
CA LEU A 76 -7.52 16.53 -1.71
C LEU A 76 -8.91 16.61 -2.34
N VAL A 77 -9.42 15.50 -2.88
CA VAL A 77 -10.77 15.46 -3.47
C VAL A 77 -11.83 15.89 -2.45
N THR A 78 -11.73 15.43 -1.19
CA THR A 78 -12.67 15.82 -0.13
C THR A 78 -12.64 17.33 0.16
N ASN A 79 -11.45 17.93 0.12
CA ASN A 79 -11.26 19.33 0.53
C ASN A 79 -11.43 20.34 -0.61
N THR A 80 -11.07 19.97 -1.84
CA THR A 80 -11.01 20.87 -3.00
C THR A 80 -11.93 20.45 -4.14
N GLY A 81 -12.52 19.25 -4.06
CA GLY A 81 -13.31 18.65 -5.12
C GLY A 81 -12.51 17.99 -6.24
N THR A 82 -11.17 18.00 -6.16
CA THR A 82 -10.29 17.43 -7.20
C THR A 82 -8.89 17.07 -6.64
N ASP A 83 -8.03 16.49 -7.45
CA ASP A 83 -6.66 16.11 -7.07
C ASP A 83 -5.66 16.29 -8.22
N TRP A 84 -4.38 15.96 -7.97
CA TRP A 84 -3.30 16.15 -8.94
C TRP A 84 -3.47 15.28 -10.19
N LEU A 85 -4.00 14.07 -10.05
CA LEU A 85 -4.18 13.15 -11.17
C LEU A 85 -5.28 13.67 -12.10
N GLU A 86 -6.38 14.16 -11.54
CA GLU A 86 -7.46 14.78 -12.32
C GLU A 86 -7.03 16.07 -13.00
N GLN A 87 -6.15 16.85 -12.35
CA GLN A 87 -5.61 18.08 -12.91
C GLN A 87 -4.48 17.85 -13.93
N GLY A 88 -4.08 16.60 -14.17
CA GLY A 88 -2.97 16.29 -15.07
C GLY A 88 -1.62 16.80 -14.55
N LYS A 89 -1.43 16.83 -13.23
CA LYS A 89 -0.21 17.27 -12.52
C LYS A 89 0.51 16.10 -11.82
N PRO A 90 0.98 15.09 -12.55
CA PRO A 90 1.64 13.92 -11.96
C PRO A 90 2.90 14.27 -11.15
N GLU A 91 3.54 15.40 -11.45
CA GLU A 91 4.72 15.91 -10.74
C GLU A 91 4.45 16.23 -9.26
N GLU A 92 3.23 16.67 -8.90
CA GLU A 92 2.86 16.90 -7.50
C GLU A 92 2.84 15.57 -6.73
N GLY A 93 2.36 14.50 -7.36
CA GLY A 93 2.39 13.15 -6.78
C GLY A 93 3.81 12.62 -6.60
N LEU A 94 4.68 12.83 -7.58
CA LEU A 94 6.09 12.46 -7.46
C LEU A 94 6.80 13.26 -6.34
N ALA A 95 6.47 14.54 -6.19
CA ALA A 95 6.99 15.36 -5.10
C ALA A 95 6.52 14.85 -3.73
N PHE A 96 5.24 14.49 -3.61
CA PHE A 96 4.69 13.91 -2.38
C PHE A 96 5.32 12.56 -2.05
N GLU A 97 5.46 11.66 -3.02
CA GLU A 97 6.19 10.40 -2.85
C GLU A 97 7.60 10.60 -2.32
N LYS A 98 8.32 11.59 -2.88
CA LYS A 98 9.65 11.94 -2.42
C LYS A 98 9.62 12.38 -0.96
N GLN A 99 8.67 13.21 -0.54
CA GLN A 99 8.52 13.62 0.85
C GLN A 99 8.30 12.41 1.78
N LEU A 100 7.42 11.48 1.40
CA LEU A 100 7.16 10.26 2.16
C LEU A 100 8.42 9.39 2.32
N PHE A 101 9.21 9.22 1.26
CA PHE A 101 10.46 8.48 1.33
C PHE A 101 11.53 9.14 2.22
N HIS A 102 11.48 10.46 2.41
CA HIS A 102 12.38 11.18 3.33
C HIS A 102 11.86 11.20 4.78
N ASN A 103 10.60 10.82 5.01
CA ASN A 103 10.03 10.69 6.34
C ASN A 103 10.56 9.41 7.03
N LYS A 104 11.67 9.55 7.77
CA LYS A 104 12.34 8.40 8.42
C LYS A 104 11.42 7.63 9.38
N PRO A 105 10.65 8.28 10.28
CA PRO A 105 9.71 7.56 11.14
C PRO A 105 8.68 6.72 10.36
N LEU A 106 8.08 7.30 9.32
CA LEU A 106 7.14 6.58 8.45
C LEU A 106 7.82 5.37 7.81
N MET A 107 8.97 5.59 7.16
CA MET A 107 9.66 4.53 6.44
C MET A 107 10.16 3.42 7.36
N ALA A 108 10.63 3.75 8.57
CA ALA A 108 10.97 2.75 9.59
C ALA A 108 9.77 1.84 9.86
N LYS A 109 8.59 2.42 10.15
CA LYS A 109 7.36 1.66 10.37
C LYS A 109 6.98 0.80 9.17
N ARG A 110 7.04 1.34 7.94
CA ARG A 110 6.72 0.59 6.71
C ARG A 110 7.67 -0.59 6.51
N TYR A 111 8.98 -0.41 6.72
CA TYR A 111 9.96 -1.49 6.64
C TYR A 111 9.72 -2.56 7.71
N GLY A 112 9.41 -2.17 8.95
CA GLY A 112 9.10 -3.09 10.04
C GLY A 112 7.88 -3.97 9.72
N MET A 113 6.78 -3.36 9.25
CA MET A 113 5.57 -4.07 8.85
C MET A 113 5.84 -5.09 7.73
N TRP A 114 6.59 -4.69 6.69
CA TRP A 114 6.92 -5.59 5.60
C TRP A 114 7.94 -6.67 6.02
N ALA A 115 8.82 -6.38 6.97
CA ALA A 115 9.72 -7.40 7.53
C ALA A 115 8.93 -8.48 8.25
N ALA A 116 7.92 -8.10 9.06
CA ALA A 116 7.02 -9.05 9.71
C ALA A 116 6.29 -9.94 8.67
N LYS A 117 5.72 -9.34 7.62
CA LYS A 117 5.10 -10.10 6.50
C LYS A 117 6.09 -11.06 5.84
N ALA A 118 7.35 -10.66 5.66
CA ALA A 118 8.38 -11.52 5.09
C ALA A 118 8.76 -12.68 6.03
N VAL A 119 8.74 -12.48 7.35
CA VAL A 119 8.90 -13.54 8.36
C VAL A 119 7.76 -14.56 8.25
N ASP A 120 6.51 -14.11 8.16
CA ASP A 120 5.33 -14.99 8.03
C ASP A 120 5.43 -15.87 6.78
N LYS A 121 5.98 -15.33 5.70
CA LYS A 121 6.21 -16.03 4.42
C LYS A 121 7.50 -16.84 4.39
N LYS A 122 8.25 -16.90 5.48
CA LYS A 122 9.58 -17.53 5.58
C LYS A 122 10.59 -17.00 4.55
N ASN A 123 10.39 -15.78 4.04
CA ASN A 123 11.34 -15.10 3.15
C ASN A 123 12.41 -14.40 3.98
N TRP A 124 13.36 -15.20 4.50
CA TRP A 124 14.34 -14.73 5.48
C TRP A 124 15.31 -13.68 4.93
N THR A 125 15.64 -13.75 3.65
CA THR A 125 16.52 -12.77 2.99
C THR A 125 15.85 -11.41 2.96
N GLN A 126 14.61 -11.34 2.48
CA GLN A 126 13.85 -10.09 2.44
C GLN A 126 13.58 -9.55 3.85
N ALA A 127 13.21 -10.42 4.81
CA ALA A 127 13.00 -10.01 6.19
C ALA A 127 14.26 -9.36 6.81
N LYS A 128 15.43 -9.97 6.61
CA LYS A 128 16.72 -9.43 7.09
C LYS A 128 17.03 -8.07 6.47
N ASP A 129 16.85 -7.93 5.16
CA ASP A 129 17.15 -6.68 4.47
C ASP A 129 16.20 -5.55 4.85
N LEU A 130 14.92 -5.86 5.08
CA LEU A 130 13.94 -4.90 5.58
C LEU A 130 14.22 -4.48 7.02
N LEU A 131 14.62 -5.40 7.90
CA LEU A 131 15.04 -5.06 9.27
C LEU A 131 16.28 -4.15 9.28
N LYS A 132 17.27 -4.39 8.41
CA LYS A 132 18.41 -3.48 8.24
C LYS A 132 17.96 -2.08 7.83
N LYS A 133 17.06 -1.98 6.84
CA LYS A 133 16.49 -0.70 6.40
C LYS A 133 15.67 -0.03 7.50
N HIS A 134 14.94 -0.78 8.32
CA HIS A 134 14.25 -0.25 9.48
C HIS A 134 15.24 0.40 10.46
N PHE A 135 16.27 -0.33 10.89
CA PHE A 135 17.23 0.18 11.88
C PHE A 135 18.17 1.28 11.37
N SER A 136 18.30 1.43 10.04
CA SER A 136 18.97 2.60 9.46
C SER A 136 18.12 3.87 9.53
N GLN A 137 16.79 3.74 9.63
CA GLN A 137 15.86 4.87 9.75
C GLN A 137 15.51 5.19 11.21
N SER A 138 15.37 4.18 12.07
CA SER A 138 15.08 4.35 13.50
C SER A 138 15.77 3.29 14.35
N LYS A 139 16.52 3.72 15.37
CA LYS A 139 17.20 2.82 16.32
C LYS A 139 16.45 2.63 17.64
N THR A 140 15.42 3.43 17.88
CA THR A 140 14.69 3.49 19.16
C THR A 140 13.27 2.97 19.05
N ASP A 141 12.85 2.49 17.87
CA ASP A 141 11.51 1.96 17.66
C ASP A 141 11.35 0.56 18.28
N ILE A 142 10.51 0.47 19.31
CA ILE A 142 10.22 -0.76 20.06
C ILE A 142 9.61 -1.83 19.15
N ASP A 143 8.77 -1.44 18.19
CA ASP A 143 8.12 -2.40 17.28
C ASP A 143 9.13 -3.02 16.30
N GLY A 144 10.18 -2.27 15.97
CA GLY A 144 11.35 -2.78 15.26
C GLY A 144 12.03 -3.93 15.98
N TYR A 145 12.32 -3.75 17.28
CA TYR A 145 12.93 -4.80 18.10
C TYR A 145 12.01 -6.00 18.30
N ARG A 146 10.69 -5.78 18.47
CA ARG A 146 9.70 -6.87 18.51
C ARG A 146 9.74 -7.70 17.23
N THR A 147 9.80 -7.06 16.07
CA THR A 147 9.90 -7.74 14.77
C THR A 147 11.23 -8.47 14.61
N LEU A 148 12.34 -7.91 15.09
CA LEU A 148 13.64 -8.58 15.10
C LEU A 148 13.62 -9.86 15.96
N ILE A 149 13.06 -9.77 17.18
CA ILE A 149 12.90 -10.94 18.06
C ILE A 149 12.00 -11.98 17.39
N TYR A 150 10.91 -11.55 16.76
CA TYR A 150 10.02 -12.44 16.01
C TYR A 150 10.74 -13.16 14.87
N TYR A 151 11.58 -12.45 14.11
CA TYR A 151 12.45 -13.03 13.09
C TYR A 151 13.41 -14.07 13.68
N ILE A 152 14.11 -13.76 14.78
CA ILE A 152 15.07 -14.68 15.41
C ILE A 152 14.35 -15.94 15.90
N ARG A 153 13.22 -15.78 16.61
CA ARG A 153 12.42 -16.90 17.12
C ARG A 153 11.94 -17.80 15.99
N SER A 154 11.35 -17.21 14.95
CA SER A 154 10.77 -17.96 13.84
C SER A 154 11.83 -18.68 12.99
N ARG A 155 13.03 -18.10 12.83
CA ARG A 155 14.08 -18.68 11.99
C ARG A 155 14.94 -19.72 12.71
N TYR A 156 15.23 -19.51 13.99
CA TYR A 156 16.26 -20.29 14.70
C TYR A 156 15.73 -21.10 15.88
N LEU A 157 14.65 -20.66 16.53
CA LEU A 157 14.16 -21.27 17.77
C LEU A 157 12.96 -22.19 17.54
N ASN A 158 12.12 -21.92 16.54
CA ASN A 158 11.01 -22.78 16.14
C ASN A 158 11.43 -23.81 15.07
N LYS A 159 12.47 -24.60 15.35
CA LYS A 159 12.75 -25.83 14.57
C LYS A 159 11.89 -26.97 15.12
N GLY A 160 10.65 -27.01 14.64
CA GLY A 160 9.77 -28.20 14.65
C GLY A 160 9.51 -28.61 13.22
#